data_AF-A0A840F5H1-F1
#
_entry.id   AF-A0A840F5H1-F1
#
_cell.length_a   1.000
_cell.length_b   1.000
_cell.length_c   1.000
_cell.angle_alpha   90.00
_cell.angle_beta   90.00
_cell.angle_gamma   90.00
#
_symmetry.space_group_name_H-M   'P 1'
#
loop_
_entity.id
_entity.type
_entity.pdbx_description
1 polymer ?
#
loop_
_entity_poly.entity_id
_entity_poly.type
_entity_poly.pdbx_seq_one_letter_code
_entity_poly.pdbx_strand_id
1 'polypeptide(L)' 'MQKLNTRQTVPLTSDELKRLQTISNTQEITAGLLGRALLLHAMENLTGAEIADIVAVAKDEAADRLSAGAREAVAHRWGK' A
#
# COMPACT_ATOMS: atom_id res chain seq x y z
N MET A 1 1.56 -22.21 19.00
CA MET A 1 1.19 -21.29 17.90
C MET A 1 1.30 -19.87 18.42
N GLN A 2 2.15 -19.02 17.82
CA GLN A 2 2.23 -17.60 18.22
C GLN A 2 0.94 -16.88 17.86
N LYS A 3 0.44 -16.02 18.74
CA LYS A 3 -0.76 -15.22 18.52
C LYS A 3 -0.43 -14.00 17.65
N LEU A 4 -1.27 -13.67 16.68
CA LEU A 4 -1.14 -12.48 15.83
C LEU A 4 -1.80 -11.27 16.52
N ASN A 5 -1.12 -10.66 17.50
CA ASN A 5 -1.64 -9.54 18.29
C ASN A 5 -1.07 -8.16 17.87
N THR A 6 0.09 -8.13 17.20
CA THR A 6 0.66 -6.89 16.66
C THR A 6 -0.02 -6.49 15.35
N ARG A 7 -0.30 -5.20 15.18
CA ARG A 7 -0.99 -4.65 14.00
C ARG A 7 -0.08 -3.68 13.24
N GLN A 8 -0.03 -3.86 11.92
CA GLN A 8 0.50 -2.88 10.98
C GLN A 8 -0.67 -2.35 10.16
N THR A 9 -0.77 -1.03 10.03
CA THR A 9 -1.74 -0.38 9.14
C THR A 9 -1.01 0.09 7.87
N VAL A 10 -1.61 -0.16 6.71
CA VAL A 10 -1.06 0.26 5.41
C VAL A 10 -2.07 1.20 4.75
N PRO A 11 -1.74 2.48 4.54
CA PRO A 11 -2.61 3.38 3.80
C PRO A 11 -2.67 2.98 2.34
N LEU A 12 -3.87 2.99 1.75
CA LEU A 12 -4.15 2.65 0.37
C LEU A 12 -5.08 3.71 -0.23
N THR A 13 -4.94 3.93 -1.53
CA THR A 13 -5.98 4.60 -2.32
C THR A 13 -7.24 3.72 -2.41
N SER A 14 -8.35 4.33 -2.81
CA SER A 14 -9.62 3.58 -2.98
C SER A 14 -9.51 2.47 -4.02
N ASP A 15 -8.77 2.71 -5.09
CA ASP A 15 -8.59 1.73 -6.18
C ASP A 15 -7.69 0.57 -5.76
N GLU A 16 -6.61 0.85 -5.01
CA GLU A 16 -5.74 -0.19 -4.44
C GLU A 16 -6.52 -1.07 -3.45
N LEU A 17 -7.31 -0.47 -2.55
CA LEU A 17 -8.15 -1.23 -1.62
C LEU A 17 -9.17 -2.10 -2.36
N LYS A 18 -9.83 -1.54 -3.38
CA LYS A 18 -10.81 -2.27 -4.19
C LYS A 18 -10.16 -3.44 -4.92
N ARG A 19 -8.95 -3.26 -5.46
CA ARG A 19 -8.18 -4.32 -6.09
C ARG A 19 -7.83 -5.43 -5.09
N LEU A 20 -7.35 -5.07 -3.90
CA LEU A 20 -7.02 -6.03 -2.85
C LEU A 20 -8.26 -6.84 -2.42
N GLN A 21 -9.39 -6.16 -2.21
CA GLN A 21 -10.67 -6.79 -1.87
C GLN A 21 -11.19 -7.72 -2.97
N THR A 22 -11.04 -7.31 -4.24
CA THR A 22 -11.46 -8.15 -5.38
C THR A 22 -10.69 -9.47 -5.37
N ILE A 23 -9.36 -9.40 -5.23
CA ILE A 23 -8.52 -10.60 -5.19
C ILE A 23 -8.85 -11.45 -3.96
N SER A 24 -9.01 -10.83 -2.78
CA SER A 24 -9.32 -11.58 -1.56
C SER A 24 -10.67 -12.27 -1.63
N ASN A 25 -11.67 -11.63 -2.24
CA ASN A 25 -13.00 -12.20 -2.43
C ASN A 25 -12.98 -13.38 -3.41
N THR A 26 -12.24 -13.28 -4.52
CA THR A 26 -12.05 -14.41 -5.46
C THR A 26 -11.42 -15.63 -4.77
N GLN A 27 -10.59 -15.40 -3.75
CA GLN A 27 -9.91 -16.44 -2.97
C GLN A 27 -10.67 -16.79 -1.67
N GLU A 28 -11.85 -16.22 -1.44
CA GLU A 28 -12.68 -16.44 -0.24
C GLU A 28 -11.95 -16.20 1.09
N ILE A 29 -11.02 -15.23 1.12
CA ILE A 29 -10.24 -14.85 2.31
C ILE A 29 -10.39 -13.36 2.65
N THR A 30 -9.99 -12.98 3.86
CA THR A 30 -9.95 -11.56 4.24
C THR A 30 -8.81 -10.83 3.55
N ALA A 31 -9.01 -9.55 3.22
CA ALA A 31 -7.96 -8.70 2.64
C ALA A 31 -6.70 -8.62 3.54
N GLY A 32 -6.89 -8.65 4.87
CA GLY A 32 -5.78 -8.70 5.82
C GLY A 32 -4.99 -10.00 5.75
N LEU A 33 -5.65 -11.14 5.57
CA LEU A 33 -4.98 -12.42 5.38
C LEU A 33 -4.22 -12.47 4.05
N LEU A 34 -4.85 -12.02 2.96
CA LEU A 34 -4.20 -11.90 1.65
C LEU A 34 -2.96 -11.00 1.72
N GLY A 35 -3.10 -9.80 2.28
CA GLY A 35 -2.00 -8.85 2.42
C GLY A 35 -0.84 -9.41 3.24
N ARG A 36 -1.13 -10.11 4.34
CA ARG A 36 -0.09 -10.79 5.14
C ARG A 36 0.61 -11.90 4.34
N ALA A 37 -0.13 -12.72 3.60
CA ALA A 37 0.45 -13.79 2.80
C ALA A 37 1.37 -13.24 1.71
N LEU A 38 0.94 -12.20 0.99
CA LEU A 38 1.75 -11.53 -0.03
C LEU A 38 3.00 -10.87 0.55
N LEU A 39 2.87 -10.19 1.70
CA LEU A 39 4.02 -9.58 2.38
C LEU A 39 5.08 -10.62 2.75
N LEU A 40 4.67 -11.72 3.39
CA LEU A 40 5.62 -12.77 3.78
C LEU A 40 6.25 -13.45 2.57
N HIS A 41 5.45 -13.74 1.54
CA HIS A 41 5.97 -14.30 0.30
C HIS A 41 7.01 -13.39 -0.35
N ALA A 42 6.73 -12.07 -0.43
CA ALA A 42 7.69 -11.10 -0.96
C ALA A 42 8.99 -11.04 -0.12
N MET A 43 8.88 -11.06 1.21
CA MET A 43 10.07 -11.06 2.09
C MET A 43 10.93 -12.32 1.95
N GLU A 44 10.34 -13.45 1.60
CA GLU A 44 11.04 -14.72 1.39
C GLU A 44 11.66 -14.84 0.00
N ASN A 45 11.10 -14.15 -1.00
CA ASN A 45 11.43 -14.39 -2.41
C ASN A 45 12.13 -13.21 -3.10
N LEU A 46 12.11 -12.02 -2.53
CA LEU A 46 12.79 -10.85 -3.08
C LEU A 46 14.17 -10.66 -2.45
N THR A 47 15.14 -10.33 -3.29
CA THR A 47 16.48 -9.92 -2.84
C THR A 47 16.45 -8.53 -2.22
N GLY A 48 17.46 -8.20 -1.42
CA GLY A 48 17.57 -6.86 -0.83
C GLY A 48 17.65 -5.74 -1.87
N ALA A 49 18.23 -5.99 -3.04
CA ALA A 49 18.28 -5.03 -4.13
C ALA A 49 16.90 -4.78 -4.74
N GLU A 50 16.13 -5.84 -5.04
CA GLU A 50 14.77 -5.71 -5.56
C GLU A 50 13.85 -4.98 -4.56
N ILE A 51 13.98 -5.28 -3.26
CA ILE A 51 13.25 -4.55 -2.22
C ILE A 51 13.63 -3.06 -2.23
N ALA A 52 14.91 -2.74 -2.36
CA ALA A 52 15.39 -1.36 -2.40
C ALA A 52 14.80 -0.59 -3.59
N ASP A 53 14.76 -1.22 -4.77
CA ASP A 53 14.20 -0.64 -5.99
C ASP A 53 12.69 -0.40 -5.87
N ILE A 54 11.93 -1.39 -5.37
CA ILE A 54 10.47 -1.26 -5.14
C ILE A 54 10.18 -0.13 -4.14
N VAL A 55 10.98 -0.03 -3.06
CA VAL A 55 10.83 1.03 -2.06
C VAL A 55 11.18 2.41 -2.62
N ALA A 56 12.15 2.52 -3.52
CA ALA A 56 12.48 3.78 -4.19
C ALA A 56 11.27 4.30 -5.00
N VAL A 57 10.66 3.43 -5.81
CA VAL A 57 9.44 3.79 -6.57
C VAL A 57 8.30 4.20 -5.63
N ALA A 58 8.05 3.44 -4.57
CA ALA A 58 6.99 3.77 -3.61
C ALA A 58 7.21 5.12 -2.89
N LYS A 59 8.47 5.51 -2.66
CA LYS A 59 8.82 6.83 -2.10
C LYS A 59 8.52 7.95 -3.08
N ASP A 60 8.86 7.77 -4.35
CA ASP A 60 8.60 8.77 -5.40
C ASP A 60 7.10 8.96 -5.58
N GLU A 61 6.32 7.87 -5.67
CA GLU A 61 4.85 7.95 -5.73
C GLU A 61 4.23 8.64 -4.50
N ALA A 62 4.80 8.42 -3.31
CA ALA A 62 4.34 9.10 -2.09
C ALA A 62 4.65 10.61 -2.14
N ALA A 63 5.83 10.98 -2.63
CA ALA A 63 6.21 12.38 -2.82
C ALA A 63 5.30 13.08 -3.87
N ASP A 64 4.95 12.38 -4.94
CA ASP A 64 4.03 12.88 -5.97
C ASP A 64 2.63 13.12 -5.41
N ARG A 65 2.10 12.18 -4.60
CA ARG A 65 0.81 12.36 -3.91
C ARG A 65 0.81 13.55 -2.95
N LEU A 66 1.88 13.72 -2.17
CA LEU A 66 2.01 14.88 -1.27
C LEU A 66 2.04 16.20 -2.07
N SER A 67 2.77 16.21 -3.18
CA SER A 67 2.86 17.38 -4.06
C SER A 67 1.52 17.69 -4.73
N ALA A 68 0.77 16.67 -5.16
CA ALA A 68 -0.58 16.83 -5.70
C ALA A 68 -1.54 17.43 -4.66
N GLY A 69 -1.59 16.87 -3.45
CA GLY A 69 -2.40 17.41 -2.36
C GLY A 69 -2.03 18.85 -1.97
N ALA A 70 -0.74 19.19 -2.01
CA ALA A 70 -0.29 20.56 -1.79
C ALA A 70 -0.79 21.52 -2.88
N ARG A 71 -0.77 21.11 -4.16
CA ARG A 71 -1.32 21.91 -5.27
C ARG A 71 -2.83 22.11 -5.13
N GLU A 72 -3.56 21.06 -4.79
CA GLU A 72 -5.01 21.14 -4.54
C GLU A 72 -5.35 22.09 -3.39
N ALA A 73 -4.62 22.00 -2.27
CA ALA A 73 -4.81 22.89 -1.13
C ALA A 73 -4.52 24.37 -1.48
N VAL A 74 -3.50 24.64 -2.30
CA VAL A 74 -3.20 25.98 -2.80
C VAL A 74 -4.31 26.48 -3.74
N ALA A 75 -4.77 25.66 -4.68
CA ALA A 75 -5.88 26.04 -5.56
C ALA A 75 -7.14 26.41 -4.76
N HIS A 76 -7.47 25.58 -3.76
CA HIS A 76 -8.61 25.80 -2.88
C HIS A 76 -8.49 27.08 -2.02
N ARG A 77 -7.25 27.47 -1.66
CA ARG A 77 -6.97 28.70 -0.88
C ARG A 77 -7.10 29.98 -1.71
N TRP A 78 -6.86 29.92 -3.02
CA TRP A 78 -6.86 31.09 -3.91
C TRP A 78 -8.10 31.20 -4.82
N GLY A 79 -9.13 30.37 -4.59
CA GLY A 79 -10.48 30.61 -5.11
C GLY A 79 -10.65 30.43 -6.63
N LYS A 80 -10.12 29.33 -7.19
CA LYS A 80 -10.65 28.75 -8.43
C LYS A 80 -11.24 27.39 -8.14
#